data_AF-A0A7S0Z3D9-F1
#
_entry.id   AF-A0A7S0Z3D9-F1
#
_cell.length_a   1.000
_cell.length_b   1.000
_cell.length_c   1.000
_cell.angle_alpha   90.00
_cell.angle_beta   90.00
_cell.angle_gamma   90.00
#
_symmetry.space_group_name_H-M   'P 1'
#
loop_
_entity.id
_entity.type
_entity.pdbx_description
1 polymer ?
#
loop_
_entity_poly.entity_id
_entity_poly.type
_entity_poly.pdbx_seq_one_letter_code
_entity_poly.pdbx_strand_id
1 'polypeptide(L)'
;AGVHRGMLNGARYILDEWGLRALLRTVPKDYGIRLVGHSLGAGIVTMIGALLAREEEFKGRDLQVTGFGMPACVSPELSERLRPFVTAVVHREDAVPRLSFTNLVRLSEDFNREEEREWCKKQLAEDVNCVWDHLGFSRKEAQQKEEEEAGDAQGAAGAAE
;
A
#
# COMPACT_ATOMS: atom_id res chain seq x y z
N ALA A 1 -4.84 -22.24 -11.63
CA ALA A 1 -4.06 -21.00 -11.53
C ALA A 1 -4.19 -20.44 -10.12
N GLY A 2 -3.07 -20.06 -9.51
CA GLY A 2 -3.02 -19.59 -8.11
C GLY A 2 -3.04 -18.07 -8.00
N VAL A 3 -3.57 -17.54 -6.88
CA VAL A 3 -3.59 -16.11 -6.56
C VAL A 3 -3.39 -15.89 -5.06
N HIS A 4 -2.97 -14.69 -4.66
CA HIS A 4 -2.86 -14.31 -3.26
C HIS A 4 -4.24 -14.18 -2.61
N ARG A 5 -4.57 -15.07 -1.67
CA ARG A 5 -5.91 -15.20 -1.08
C ARG A 5 -6.44 -13.91 -0.45
N GLY A 6 -5.59 -13.17 0.27
CA GLY A 6 -6.00 -11.91 0.90
C GLY A 6 -6.39 -10.83 -0.11
N MET A 7 -5.67 -10.74 -1.23
CA MET A 7 -5.95 -9.76 -2.28
C MET A 7 -7.20 -10.15 -3.07
N LEU A 8 -7.40 -11.45 -3.32
CA LEU A 8 -8.64 -11.95 -3.93
C LEU A 8 -9.87 -11.64 -3.05
N ASN A 9 -9.75 -11.84 -1.74
CA ASN A 9 -10.83 -11.52 -0.80
C ASN A 9 -11.15 -10.03 -0.80
N GLY A 10 -10.13 -9.15 -0.75
CA GLY A 10 -10.32 -7.71 -0.86
C GLY A 10 -10.97 -7.29 -2.18
N ALA A 11 -10.55 -7.92 -3.29
CA ALA A 11 -11.16 -7.68 -4.60
C ALA A 11 -12.62 -8.08 -4.65
N ARG A 12 -13.00 -9.26 -4.12
CA ARG A 12 -14.40 -9.68 -4.01
C ARG A 12 -15.22 -8.74 -3.15
N TYR A 13 -14.67 -8.30 -2.01
CA TYR A 13 -15.34 -7.35 -1.14
C TYR A 13 -15.64 -6.03 -1.87
N ILE A 14 -14.67 -5.47 -2.60
CA ILE A 14 -14.90 -4.24 -3.39
C ILE A 14 -15.88 -4.49 -4.54
N LEU A 15 -15.71 -5.61 -5.24
CA LEU A 15 -16.46 -5.93 -6.44
C LEU A 15 -17.95 -6.22 -6.14
N ASP A 16 -18.20 -6.97 -5.07
CA ASP A 16 -19.50 -7.52 -4.73
C ASP A 16 -20.16 -6.72 -3.61
N GLU A 17 -19.52 -6.63 -2.44
CA GLU A 17 -20.12 -6.03 -1.24
C GLU A 17 -20.20 -4.50 -1.34
N TRP A 18 -19.19 -3.85 -1.93
CA TRP A 18 -19.21 -2.40 -2.17
C TRP A 18 -19.89 -2.02 -3.50
N GLY A 19 -20.41 -3.00 -4.24
CA GLY A 19 -21.27 -2.77 -5.39
C GLY A 19 -20.56 -2.24 -6.64
N LEU A 20 -19.22 -2.32 -6.74
CA LEU A 20 -18.52 -1.90 -7.96
C LEU A 20 -19.02 -2.65 -9.19
N ARG A 21 -19.31 -3.96 -9.10
CA ARG A 21 -19.88 -4.72 -10.23
C ARG A 21 -21.23 -4.16 -10.66
N ALA A 22 -22.10 -3.86 -9.70
CA ALA A 22 -23.42 -3.29 -9.98
C ALA A 22 -23.30 -1.91 -10.64
N LEU A 23 -22.37 -1.07 -10.18
CA LEU A 23 -22.06 0.21 -10.81
C LEU A 23 -21.57 0.03 -12.25
N LEU A 24 -20.61 -0.85 -12.51
CA LEU A 24 -20.05 -1.05 -13.85
C LEU A 24 -21.08 -1.55 -14.88
N ARG A 25 -22.17 -2.19 -14.42
CA ARG A 25 -23.30 -2.60 -15.26
C ARG A 25 -24.17 -1.43 -15.71
N THR A 26 -24.21 -0.33 -14.96
CA THR A 26 -24.98 0.87 -15.34
C THR A 26 -24.18 1.79 -16.26
N VAL A 27 -22.85 1.62 -16.32
CA VAL A 27 -21.95 2.39 -17.18
C VAL A 27 -22.11 1.97 -18.65
N PRO A 28 -22.27 2.93 -19.59
CA PRO A 28 -22.32 2.65 -21.03
C PRO A 28 -21.19 1.74 -21.53
N LYS A 29 -21.50 0.85 -22.48
CA LYS A 29 -20.58 -0.21 -22.92
C LYS A 29 -19.37 0.30 -23.71
N ASP A 30 -19.49 1.47 -24.30
CA ASP A 30 -18.45 2.17 -25.05
C ASP A 30 -17.41 2.84 -24.14
N TYR A 31 -17.68 2.97 -22.84
CA TYR A 31 -16.70 3.47 -21.88
C TYR A 31 -15.70 2.37 -21.48
N GLY A 32 -14.42 2.73 -21.53
CA GLY A 32 -13.34 1.92 -21.00
C GLY A 32 -13.33 1.86 -19.48
N ILE A 33 -12.88 0.73 -18.93
CA ILE A 33 -12.71 0.49 -17.50
C ILE A 33 -11.21 0.56 -17.20
N ARG A 34 -10.80 1.57 -16.42
CA ARG A 34 -9.41 1.74 -15.98
C ARG A 34 -9.33 1.45 -14.48
N LEU A 35 -8.65 0.37 -14.11
CA LEU A 35 -8.41 0.03 -12.71
C LEU A 35 -6.97 0.40 -12.35
N VAL A 36 -6.79 1.25 -11.36
CA VAL A 36 -5.47 1.73 -10.96
C VAL A 36 -5.25 1.46 -9.47
N GLY A 37 -4.08 0.96 -9.12
CA GLY A 37 -3.73 0.71 -7.73
C GLY A 37 -2.23 0.83 -7.48
N HIS A 38 -1.87 1.06 -6.22
CA HIS A 38 -0.50 1.11 -5.74
C HIS A 38 -0.27 0.03 -4.67
N SER A 39 0.91 -0.58 -4.62
CA SER A 39 1.32 -1.58 -3.62
C SER A 39 0.28 -2.70 -3.48
N LEU A 40 -0.23 -2.99 -2.27
CA LEU A 40 -1.31 -3.96 -2.03
C LEU A 40 -2.55 -3.68 -2.92
N GLY A 41 -2.90 -2.41 -3.08
CA GLY A 41 -4.03 -1.99 -3.91
C GLY A 41 -3.85 -2.38 -5.37
N ALA A 42 -2.62 -2.36 -5.90
CA ALA A 42 -2.30 -2.82 -7.26
C ALA A 42 -2.64 -4.31 -7.44
N GLY A 43 -2.33 -5.14 -6.43
CA GLY A 43 -2.71 -6.54 -6.42
C GLY A 43 -4.23 -6.73 -6.39
N ILE A 44 -4.94 -5.93 -5.58
CA ILE A 44 -6.40 -5.98 -5.49
C ILE A 44 -7.06 -5.61 -6.82
N VAL A 45 -6.68 -4.49 -7.45
CA VAL A 45 -7.26 -4.10 -8.74
C VAL A 45 -6.94 -5.08 -9.87
N THR A 46 -5.80 -5.76 -9.79
CA THR A 46 -5.46 -6.86 -10.70
C THR A 46 -6.40 -8.05 -10.54
N MET A 47 -6.76 -8.42 -9.30
CA MET A 47 -7.77 -9.46 -9.07
C MET A 47 -9.15 -9.02 -9.55
N ILE A 48 -9.53 -7.74 -9.36
CA ILE A 48 -10.80 -7.21 -9.88
C ILE A 48 -10.82 -7.33 -11.41
N GLY A 49 -9.78 -6.86 -12.09
CA GLY A 49 -9.66 -6.96 -13.56
C GLY A 49 -9.70 -8.41 -14.04
N ALA A 50 -9.01 -9.32 -13.34
CA ALA A 50 -9.02 -10.74 -13.67
C ALA A 50 -10.41 -11.40 -13.49
N LEU A 51 -11.20 -10.97 -12.49
CA LEU A 51 -12.57 -11.43 -12.28
C LEU A 51 -13.49 -10.90 -13.39
N LEU A 52 -13.45 -9.59 -13.65
CA LEU A 52 -14.25 -8.95 -14.70
C LEU A 52 -13.95 -9.56 -16.08
N ALA A 53 -12.68 -9.81 -16.41
CA ALA A 53 -12.29 -10.40 -17.69
C ALA A 53 -12.84 -11.82 -17.93
N ARG A 54 -13.31 -12.51 -16.88
CA ARG A 54 -13.93 -13.85 -16.98
C ARG A 54 -15.44 -13.80 -17.13
N GLU A 55 -16.05 -12.66 -16.90
CA GLU A 55 -17.50 -12.48 -16.93
C GLU A 55 -17.92 -12.11 -18.36
N GLU A 56 -18.88 -12.88 -18.92
CA GLU A 56 -19.36 -12.66 -20.30
C GLU A 56 -19.87 -11.23 -20.54
N GLU A 57 -20.46 -10.61 -19.51
CA GLU A 57 -21.01 -9.25 -19.59
C GLU A 57 -19.94 -8.16 -19.80
N PHE A 58 -18.70 -8.42 -19.39
CA PHE A 58 -17.57 -7.51 -19.52
C PHE A 58 -16.63 -7.89 -20.68
N LYS A 59 -16.89 -9.00 -21.39
CA LYS A 59 -16.12 -9.35 -22.59
C LYS A 59 -16.28 -8.28 -23.67
N GLY A 60 -15.16 -7.92 -24.29
CA GLY A 60 -15.11 -6.90 -25.34
C GLY A 60 -15.14 -5.46 -24.83
N ARG A 61 -15.29 -5.23 -23.51
CA ARG A 61 -15.06 -3.90 -22.93
C ARG A 61 -13.55 -3.57 -22.99
N ASP A 62 -13.22 -2.30 -23.19
CA ASP A 62 -11.85 -1.80 -23.05
C ASP A 62 -11.43 -1.77 -21.57
N LEU A 63 -10.99 -2.91 -21.04
CA LEU A 63 -10.50 -3.06 -19.68
C LEU A 63 -8.98 -2.91 -19.67
N GLN A 64 -8.46 -2.04 -18.79
CA GLN A 64 -7.04 -1.95 -18.49
C GLN A 64 -6.81 -1.82 -16.99
N VAL A 65 -5.75 -2.45 -16.51
CA VAL A 65 -5.28 -2.39 -15.13
C VAL A 65 -3.87 -1.84 -15.12
N THR A 66 -3.60 -0.87 -14.25
CA THR A 66 -2.26 -0.35 -14.01
C THR A 66 -1.93 -0.45 -12.51
N GLY A 67 -0.90 -1.20 -12.20
CA GLY A 67 -0.43 -1.44 -10.84
C GLY A 67 0.95 -0.86 -10.60
N PHE A 68 1.07 0.10 -9.68
CA PHE A 68 2.36 0.68 -9.27
C PHE A 68 2.91 -0.06 -8.05
N GLY A 69 4.16 -0.52 -8.07
CA GLY A 69 4.76 -1.28 -6.98
C GLY A 69 3.99 -2.57 -6.65
N MET A 70 3.44 -3.23 -7.67
CA MET A 70 2.54 -4.36 -7.48
C MET A 70 3.28 -5.59 -6.92
N PRO A 71 2.83 -6.20 -5.80
CA PRO A 71 3.41 -7.43 -5.29
C PRO A 71 3.15 -8.61 -6.23
N ALA A 72 4.00 -9.63 -6.16
CA ALA A 72 3.75 -10.91 -6.80
C ALA A 72 2.44 -11.53 -6.23
N CYS A 73 1.37 -11.47 -7.01
CA CYS A 73 0.02 -11.78 -6.52
C CYS A 73 -0.74 -12.85 -7.33
N VAL A 74 -0.21 -13.28 -8.47
CA VAL A 74 -0.79 -14.29 -9.37
C VAL A 74 0.26 -15.34 -9.74
N SER A 75 -0.17 -16.55 -10.11
CA SER A 75 0.74 -17.57 -10.65
C SER A 75 1.26 -17.18 -12.04
N PRO A 76 2.43 -17.71 -12.47
CA PRO A 76 3.02 -17.37 -13.76
C PRO A 76 2.05 -17.59 -14.95
N GLU A 77 1.30 -18.69 -14.93
CA GLU A 77 0.35 -19.02 -16.00
C GLU A 77 -0.81 -18.02 -16.07
N LEU A 78 -1.22 -17.47 -14.92
CA LEU A 78 -2.25 -16.43 -14.89
C LEU A 78 -1.66 -15.08 -15.31
N SER A 79 -0.44 -14.75 -14.88
CA SER A 79 0.24 -13.53 -15.31
C SER A 79 0.30 -13.42 -16.84
N GLU A 80 0.65 -14.52 -17.52
CA GLU A 80 0.67 -14.57 -18.99
C GLU A 80 -0.70 -14.29 -19.61
N ARG A 81 -1.79 -14.79 -19.00
CA ARG A 81 -3.16 -14.55 -19.46
C ARG A 81 -3.64 -13.12 -19.21
N LEU A 82 -3.05 -12.43 -18.23
CA LEU A 82 -3.41 -11.06 -17.85
C LEU A 82 -2.60 -10.01 -18.63
N ARG A 83 -1.48 -10.38 -19.26
CA ARG A 83 -0.63 -9.47 -20.06
C ARG A 83 -1.37 -8.55 -21.02
N PRO A 84 -2.45 -8.97 -21.73
CA PRO A 84 -3.11 -8.08 -22.68
C PRO A 84 -3.74 -6.83 -22.06
N PHE A 85 -3.98 -6.81 -20.76
CA PHE A 85 -4.71 -5.72 -20.09
C PHE A 85 -4.19 -5.35 -18.70
N VAL A 86 -3.09 -5.94 -18.22
CA VAL A 86 -2.50 -5.61 -16.92
C VAL A 86 -1.07 -5.12 -17.12
N THR A 87 -0.83 -3.88 -16.68
CA THR A 87 0.50 -3.24 -16.68
C THR A 87 0.99 -3.08 -15.25
N ALA A 88 2.17 -3.62 -14.96
CA ALA A 88 2.85 -3.45 -13.68
C ALA A 88 3.98 -2.44 -13.84
N VAL A 89 3.95 -1.35 -13.07
CA VAL A 89 5.00 -0.32 -13.03
C VAL A 89 5.81 -0.51 -11.77
N VAL A 90 7.11 -0.73 -11.94
CA VAL A 90 8.06 -0.96 -10.84
C VAL A 90 9.09 0.16 -10.84
N HIS A 91 9.23 0.86 -9.73
CA HIS A 91 10.20 1.94 -9.60
C HIS A 91 11.56 1.42 -9.13
N ARG A 92 12.52 1.28 -10.06
CA ARG A 92 13.92 0.90 -9.76
C ARG A 92 14.00 -0.34 -8.85
N GLU A 93 14.49 -0.15 -7.62
CA GLU A 93 14.76 -1.18 -6.63
C GLU A 93 13.60 -1.41 -5.64
N ASP A 94 12.38 -1.02 -6.02
CA ASP A 94 11.19 -1.29 -5.22
C ASP A 94 11.14 -2.77 -4.77
N ALA A 95 11.07 -2.95 -3.44
CA ALA A 95 11.07 -4.25 -2.81
C ALA A 95 9.73 -4.97 -2.96
N VAL A 96 8.61 -4.26 -3.09
CA VAL A 96 7.25 -4.84 -3.05
C VAL A 96 7.03 -5.94 -4.10
N PRO A 97 7.37 -5.74 -5.39
CA PRO A 97 7.24 -6.78 -6.41
C PRO A 97 8.15 -8.00 -6.17
N ARG A 98 9.19 -7.83 -5.36
CA ARG A 98 10.21 -8.85 -5.05
C ARG A 98 9.93 -9.55 -3.73
N LEU A 99 8.88 -9.16 -3.00
CA LEU A 99 8.52 -9.81 -1.76
C LEU A 99 8.08 -11.25 -2.05
N SER A 100 8.80 -12.18 -1.44
CA SER A 100 8.45 -13.58 -1.31
C SER A 100 8.57 -13.95 0.16
N PHE A 101 7.98 -15.07 0.58
CA PHE A 101 8.16 -15.54 1.96
C PHE A 101 9.66 -15.64 2.31
N THR A 102 10.47 -16.20 1.42
CA THR A 102 11.92 -16.28 1.57
C THR A 102 12.58 -14.91 1.71
N ASN A 103 12.22 -13.95 0.85
CA ASN A 103 12.81 -12.61 0.90
C ASN A 103 12.35 -11.83 2.14
N LEU A 104 11.11 -12.03 2.61
CA LEU A 104 10.61 -11.45 3.86
C LEU A 104 11.33 -12.02 5.08
N VAL A 105 11.55 -13.34 5.13
CA VAL A 105 12.31 -13.97 6.22
C VAL A 105 13.74 -13.45 6.23
N ARG A 106 14.43 -13.44 5.09
CA ARG A 106 15.81 -12.90 4.99
C ARG A 106 15.88 -11.42 5.35
N LEU A 107 14.96 -10.60 4.83
CA LEU A 107 14.89 -9.18 5.14
C LEU A 107 14.63 -8.95 6.64
N SER A 108 13.78 -9.77 7.25
CA SER A 108 13.53 -9.75 8.70
C SER A 108 14.79 -10.14 9.49
N GLU A 109 15.52 -11.16 9.07
CA GLU A 109 16.80 -11.55 9.69
C GLU A 109 17.83 -10.41 9.58
N ASP A 110 17.92 -9.77 8.41
CA ASP A 110 18.79 -8.62 8.16
C ASP A 110 18.45 -7.45 9.10
N PHE A 111 17.19 -7.02 9.14
CA PHE A 111 16.74 -5.93 10.01
C PHE A 111 16.86 -6.24 11.51
N ASN A 112 16.92 -7.51 11.89
CA ASN A 112 17.04 -7.91 13.28
C ASN A 112 18.49 -8.01 13.78
N ARG A 113 19.48 -7.79 12.91
CA ARG A 113 20.87 -7.61 13.36
C ARG A 113 20.99 -6.35 14.23
N GLU A 114 21.81 -6.43 15.27
CA GLU A 114 21.94 -5.36 16.26
C GLU A 114 22.42 -4.04 15.62
N GLU A 115 23.40 -4.11 14.74
CA GLU A 115 23.92 -2.96 13.98
C GLU A 115 22.85 -2.31 13.09
N GLU A 116 22.04 -3.12 12.43
CA GLU A 116 20.96 -2.67 11.53
C GLU A 116 19.80 -2.05 12.31
N ARG A 117 19.48 -2.58 13.50
CA ARG A 117 18.47 -2.00 14.39
C ARG A 117 18.87 -0.60 14.85
N GLU A 118 20.13 -0.41 15.24
CA GLU A 118 20.62 0.91 15.64
C GLU A 118 20.67 1.89 14.47
N TRP A 119 21.09 1.43 13.29
CA TRP A 119 21.02 2.24 12.07
C TRP A 119 19.59 2.63 11.71
N CYS A 120 18.63 1.69 11.71
CA CYS A 120 17.23 1.95 11.41
C CYS A 120 16.60 2.93 12.39
N LYS A 121 16.88 2.81 13.70
CA LYS A 121 16.42 3.78 14.71
C LYS A 121 16.91 5.19 14.38
N LYS A 122 18.19 5.32 13.99
CA LYS A 122 18.78 6.60 13.60
C LYS A 122 18.10 7.16 12.35
N GLN A 123 17.92 6.34 11.31
CA GLN A 123 17.26 6.77 10.08
C GLN A 123 15.80 7.17 10.31
N LEU A 124 15.03 6.41 11.11
CA LEU A 124 13.66 6.77 11.46
C LEU A 124 13.61 8.12 12.19
N ALA A 125 14.56 8.41 13.09
CA ALA A 125 14.63 9.70 13.74
C ALA A 125 14.93 10.83 12.73
N GLU A 126 15.83 10.59 11.77
CA GLU A 126 16.13 11.53 10.69
C GLU A 126 14.93 11.75 9.77
N ASP A 127 14.25 10.70 9.33
CA ASP A 127 13.05 10.75 8.48
C ASP A 127 11.91 11.52 9.16
N VAL A 128 11.69 11.27 10.45
CA VAL A 128 10.69 12.02 11.24
C VAL A 128 11.06 13.50 11.29
N ASN A 129 12.32 13.86 11.51
CA ASN A 129 12.75 15.26 11.47
C ASN A 129 12.49 15.87 10.08
N CYS A 130 12.83 15.17 9.00
CA CYS A 130 12.60 15.63 7.63
C CYS A 130 11.10 15.88 7.35
N VAL A 131 10.20 15.02 7.84
CA VAL A 131 8.75 15.21 7.71
C VAL A 131 8.29 16.45 8.47
N TRP A 132 8.76 16.66 9.70
CA TRP A 132 8.40 17.83 10.50
C TRP A 132 8.89 19.13 9.88
N ASP A 133 10.14 19.15 9.38
CA ASP A 133 10.71 20.28 8.67
C ASP A 133 9.91 20.61 7.40
N HIS A 134 9.47 19.59 6.65
CA HIS A 134 8.65 19.77 5.45
C HIS A 134 7.25 20.32 5.77
N LEU A 135 6.64 19.88 6.87
CA LEU A 135 5.32 20.34 7.33
C LEU A 135 5.37 21.70 8.04
N GLY A 136 6.57 22.24 8.28
CA GLY A 136 6.77 23.55 8.91
C GLY A 136 6.53 23.58 10.42
N PHE A 137 6.48 22.42 11.09
CA PHE A 137 6.43 22.32 12.54
C PHE A 137 7.85 22.10 13.05
N SER A 138 8.50 23.12 13.62
CA SER A 138 9.86 22.91 14.12
C SER A 138 9.80 22.12 15.44
N ARG A 139 10.67 21.11 15.58
CA ARG A 139 10.82 20.34 16.82
C ARG A 139 11.08 21.22 18.06
N LYS A 140 11.60 22.44 17.86
CA LYS A 140 11.78 23.43 18.92
C LYS A 140 10.45 23.92 19.51
N GLU A 141 9.39 24.05 18.70
CA GLU A 141 8.07 24.50 19.16
C GLU A 141 7.32 23.39 19.92
N ALA A 142 7.53 22.13 19.52
CA ALA A 142 6.97 20.97 20.23
C ALA A 142 7.72 20.70 21.56
N GLN A 143 9.05 20.78 21.56
CA GLN A 143 9.85 20.63 22.78
C GLN A 143 9.66 21.79 23.76
N GLN A 144 9.50 23.03 23.28
CA GLN A 144 9.15 24.17 24.14
C GLN A 144 7.77 23.99 24.78
N LYS A 145 6.78 23.45 24.05
CA LYS A 145 5.47 23.12 24.62
C LYS A 145 5.52 21.99 25.64
N GLU A 146 6.27 20.93 25.38
CA GLU A 146 6.45 19.83 26.35
C GLU A 146 7.22 20.29 27.60
N GLU A 147 8.21 21.18 27.46
CA GLU A 147 8.93 21.79 28.60
C GLU A 147 8.07 22.81 29.37
N GLU A 148 7.23 23.61 28.70
CA GLU A 148 6.24 24.50 29.35
C GLU A 148 5.19 23.69 30.13
N GLU A 149 4.63 22.63 29.55
CA GLU A 149 3.63 21.78 30.21
C GLU A 149 4.23 20.97 31.38
N ALA A 150 5.49 20.54 31.28
CA ALA A 150 6.20 19.89 32.38
C ALA A 150 6.58 20.86 33.51
N GLY A 151 6.89 22.12 33.18
CA GLY A 151 7.16 23.18 34.15
C GLY A 151 5.93 23.62 34.93
N ASP A 152 4.78 23.75 34.26
CA ASP A 152 3.50 24.10 34.90
C ASP A 152 3.02 23.01 35.87
N ALA A 153 3.26 21.73 35.55
CA ALA A 153 2.96 20.62 36.44
C ALA A 153 3.81 20.61 37.72
N GLN A 154 5.05 21.13 37.68
CA GLN A 154 5.91 21.27 38.86
C GLN A 154 5.58 22.54 39.67
N GLY A 155 5.17 23.63 39.02
CA GLY A 155 4.73 24.87 39.68
C GLY A 155 3.42 24.70 40.48
N ALA A 156 2.48 23.91 39.97
CA ALA A 156 1.22 23.60 40.67
C ALA A 156 1.43 22.75 41.94
N ALA A 157 2.49 21.93 42.00
CA ALA A 157 2.80 21.11 43.16
C ALA A 157 3.47 21.92 44.30
N GLY A 158 4.17 23.02 43.99
CA GLY A 158 4.84 23.87 44.98
C GLY A 158 3.97 24.96 45.63
N ALA A 159 2.77 25.22 45.11
CA ALA A 159 1.82 26.21 45.65
C ALA A 159 0.81 25.62 46.65
N ALA A 160 0.92 24.32 46.96
CA ALA A 160 0.02 23.59 47.86
C ALA A 160 0.66 23.23 49.21
N GLU A 161 1.80 23.84 49.58
CA GLU A 161 2.46 23.70 50.88
C GLU A 161 2.32 24.96 51.76
#